data_AF-E8WX95-F1
#
_entry.id   AF-E8WX95-F1
#
_cell.length_a   1.000
_cell.length_b   1.000
_cell.length_c   1.000
_cell.angle_alpha   90.00
_cell.angle_beta   90.00
_cell.angle_gamma   90.00
#
_symmetry.space_group_name_H-M   'P 1'
#
loop_
_entity.id
_entity.type
_entity.pdbx_description
1 polymer ?
#
loop_
_entity_poly.entity_id
_entity_poly.type
_entity_poly.pdbx_seq_one_letter_code
_entity_poly.pdbx_strand_id
1 'polypeptide(L)' 'MTHAIEVEIDSLGKVHPVDPLSTLPEGRAILTWQTAPEHETMLLSETALAENWLGPEEDAAWAHLQPAK' A
#
# COMPACT_ATOMS: atom_id res chain seq x y z
N MET A 1 -0.37 13.99 11.80
CA MET A 1 -0.47 13.15 10.59
C MET A 1 0.81 12.35 10.50
N THR A 2 0.72 11.03 10.32
CA THR A 2 1.90 10.15 10.19
C THR A 2 2.17 9.95 8.70
N HIS A 3 3.40 10.19 8.27
CA HIS A 3 3.84 9.94 6.90
C HIS A 3 4.88 8.83 6.91
N ALA A 4 4.69 7.83 6.05
CA ALA A 4 5.66 6.75 5.87
C ALA A 4 6.67 7.20 4.80
N ILE A 5 7.95 7.09 5.12
CA ILE A 5 9.05 7.36 4.19
C ILE A 5 9.84 6.08 3.98
N GLU A 6 10.37 5.90 2.78
CA GLU A 6 11.25 4.79 2.50
C GLU A 6 12.68 5.15 2.87
N VAL A 7 13.35 4.23 3.56
CA VAL A 7 14.70 4.40 4.10
C VAL A 7 15.47 3.10 4.00
N GLU A 8 16.79 3.21 3.86
CA GLU A 8 17.71 2.10 3.94
C GLU A 8 18.37 2.06 5.32
N ILE A 9 18.66 0.87 5.82
CA ILE A 9 19.38 0.67 7.08
C ILE A 9 20.71 0.02 6.75
N ASP A 10 21.80 0.70 7.08
CA ASP A 10 23.14 0.19 6.81
C ASP A 10 23.57 -0.92 7.80
N SER A 11 24.73 -1.51 7.57
CA SER A 11 25.30 -2.57 8.43
C SER A 11 25.62 -2.10 9.86
N LEU A 12 25.67 -0.79 10.11
CA LEU A 12 25.89 -0.20 11.42
C LEU A 12 24.55 0.16 12.09
N GLY A 13 23.42 -0.08 11.43
CA GLY A 13 22.09 0.26 11.92
C GLY A 13 21.72 1.74 11.77
N LYS A 14 22.45 2.52 10.96
CA LYS A 14 22.05 3.90 10.66
C LYS A 14 21.01 3.92 9.55
N VAL A 15 20.01 4.76 9.74
CA VAL A 15 18.92 4.98 8.79
C VAL A 15 19.34 6.07 7.81
N HIS A 16 19.26 5.76 6.52
CA HIS A 16 19.57 6.68 5.43
C HIS A 16 18.33 6.85 4.55
N PRO A 17 18.04 8.08 4.08
CA PRO A 17 17.01 8.28 3.07
C PRO A 17 17.43 7.59 1.76
N VAL A 18 16.47 6.95 1.09
CA VAL A 18 16.71 6.33 -0.23
C VAL A 18 17.13 7.38 -1.25
N ASP A 19 16.49 8.55 -1.21
CA ASP A 19 16.90 9.69 -2.01
C ASP A 19 18.08 10.42 -1.32
N PRO A 20 19.27 10.48 -1.95
CA PRO A 20 20.48 11.01 -1.32
C PRO A 20 20.45 12.54 -1.13
N LEU A 21 19.50 13.24 -1.78
CA LEU A 21 19.30 14.68 -1.62
C LEU A 21 18.31 15.02 -0.50
N SER A 22 17.56 14.03 -0.03
CA SER A 22 16.58 14.19 1.03
C SER A 22 17.25 14.05 2.40
N THR A 23 16.76 14.81 3.38
CA THR A 23 17.22 14.71 4.77
C THR A 23 16.10 14.22 5.66
N LEU A 24 16.40 13.26 6.53
CA LEU A 24 15.45 12.80 7.53
C LEU A 24 15.23 13.90 8.58
N PRO A 25 13.96 14.19 8.95
CA PRO A 25 13.68 15.19 9.98
C PRO A 25 14.24 14.74 11.33
N GLU A 26 14.67 15.70 12.15
CA GLU A 26 15.08 15.44 13.53
C GLU A 26 13.86 15.00 14.37
N GLY A 27 14.03 13.97 15.21
CA GLY A 27 13.01 13.53 16.15
C GLY A 27 12.84 12.02 16.25
N ARG A 28 11.65 11.60 16.69
CA ARG A 28 11.29 10.19 16.88
C ARG A 28 10.52 9.70 15.66
N ALA A 29 10.97 8.59 15.08
CA ALA A 29 10.29 7.88 14.02
C ALA A 29 9.79 6.51 14.49
N ILE A 30 8.84 5.94 13.74
CA ILE A 30 8.41 4.54 13.86
C ILE A 30 8.89 3.84 12.60
N LEU A 31 9.60 2.72 12.78
CA LEU A 31 10.10 1.88 11.70
C LEU A 31 9.17 0.68 11.55
N THR A 32 8.76 0.41 10.32
CA THR A 32 7.98 -0.77 9.97
C THR A 32 8.81 -1.61 9.01
N TRP A 33 8.95 -2.90 9.31
CA TRP A 33 9.65 -3.81 8.41
C TRP A 33 8.69 -4.27 7.32
N GLN A 34 9.10 -4.21 6.05
CA GLN A 34 8.41 -4.92 4.99
C GLN A 34 8.78 -6.40 5.10
N THR A 35 7.98 -7.16 5.85
CA THR A 35 7.97 -8.62 5.67
C THR A 35 7.38 -8.88 4.29
N ALA A 36 8.01 -9.75 3.49
CA ALA A 36 7.40 -10.21 2.25
C ALA A 36 5.95 -10.61 2.56
N PRO A 37 4.98 -10.30 1.68
CA PRO A 37 3.62 -10.76 1.92
C PRO A 37 3.72 -12.28 2.03
N GLU A 38 3.43 -12.79 3.22
CA GLU A 38 3.06 -14.18 3.40
C GLU A 38 1.91 -14.40 2.40
N HIS A 39 2.24 -15.06 1.29
CA HIS A 39 1.42 -15.18 0.09
C HIS A 39 0.00 -15.73 0.38
N GLU A 40 -0.22 -16.24 1.60
CA GLU A 40 -1.46 -16.80 2.11
C GLU A 40 -2.61 -15.78 2.17
N THR A 41 -2.34 -14.49 2.41
CA THR A 41 -3.44 -13.50 2.52
C THR A 41 -3.95 -13.03 1.15
N MET A 42 -3.11 -13.08 0.10
CA MET A 42 -3.50 -12.65 -1.25
C MET A 42 -4.47 -13.65 -1.91
N LEU A 43 -4.23 -14.95 -1.73
CA LEU A 43 -5.06 -16.02 -2.31
C LEU A 43 -6.50 -16.07 -1.78
N LEU A 44 -6.71 -15.67 -0.51
CA LEU A 44 -8.03 -15.71 0.13
C LEU A 44 -8.88 -14.47 -0.20
N SER A 45 -8.27 -13.33 -0.50
CA SER A 45 -8.98 -12.10 -0.85
C SER A 45 -9.54 -12.11 -2.27
N GLU A 46 -8.81 -12.66 -3.25
CA GLU A 46 -9.30 -12.74 -4.64
C GLU A 46 -10.61 -13.51 -4.76
N THR A 47 -10.70 -14.66 -4.07
CA THR A 47 -11.90 -15.50 -4.14
C THR A 47 -13.09 -14.85 -3.44
N ALA A 48 -12.89 -14.29 -2.24
CA ALA A 48 -13.98 -13.66 -1.48
C ALA A 48 -14.50 -12.36 -2.10
N LEU A 49 -13.65 -11.58 -2.79
CA LEU A 49 -14.08 -10.38 -3.53
C LEU A 49 -14.79 -10.73 -4.85
N ALA A 50 -14.39 -11.82 -5.52
CA ALA A 50 -15.01 -12.25 -6.78
C ALA A 50 -16.49 -12.66 -6.60
N GLU A 51 -16.85 -13.26 -5.46
CA GLU A 51 -18.22 -13.71 -5.19
C GLU A 51 -19.21 -12.55 -5.00
N ASN A 52 -18.75 -11.39 -4.49
CA ASN A 52 -19.62 -10.25 -4.22
C ASN A 52 -19.71 -9.26 -5.40
N TRP A 53 -18.80 -9.35 -6.37
CA TRP A 53 -18.65 -8.39 -7.47
C TRP A 53 -19.61 -8.60 -8.67
N LEU A 54 -20.27 -9.75 -8.73
CA LEU A 54 -21.18 -10.12 -9.84
C LEU A 54 -22.65 -9.74 -9.55
N GLY A 55 -22.88 -8.86 -8.58
CA GLY A 55 -24.22 -8.38 -8.25
C GLY A 55 -24.78 -7.45 -9.34
N PRO A 56 -26.04 -7.59 -9.77
CA PRO A 56 -26.66 -6.68 -10.74
C PRO A 56 -26.73 -5.21 -10.25
N GLU A 57 -26.54 -4.98 -8.95
CA GLU A 57 -26.42 -3.66 -8.34
C GLU A 57 -25.11 -2.95 -8.75
N GLU A 58 -24.00 -3.69 -8.88
CA GLU A 58 -22.72 -3.12 -9.28
C GLU A 58 -22.69 -2.79 -10.77
N ASP A 59 -23.26 -3.64 -11.63
CA ASP A 59 -23.46 -3.34 -13.06
C ASP A 59 -24.24 -2.03 -13.26
N ALA A 60 -25.28 -1.80 -12.45
CA ALA A 60 -26.03 -0.55 -12.49
C ALA A 60 -25.19 0.65 -12.02
N ALA A 61 -24.44 0.50 -10.93
CA ALA A 61 -23.55 1.55 -10.42
C ALA A 61 -22.46 1.93 -11.44
N TRP A 62 -21.98 0.97 -12.22
CA TRP A 62 -20.93 1.17 -13.23
C TRP A 62 -21.48 1.77 -14.54
N ALA A 63 -22.72 1.44 -14.90
CA ALA A 63 -23.39 2.02 -16.06
C ALA A 63 -23.53 3.56 -15.95
N HIS A 64 -23.64 4.09 -14.73
CA HIS A 64 -23.75 5.53 -14.47
C HIS A 64 -22.42 6.30 -14.54
N LEU A 65 -21.28 5.60 -14.60
CA LEU A 65 -19.94 6.20 -14.61
C LEU A 65 -19.34 6.35 -16.01
N GLN A 66 -20.08 6.00 -17.07
CA GLN A 66 -19.64 6.24 -18.44
C GLN A 66 -19.56 7.75 -18.71
N PRO A 67 -18.38 8.31 -19.04
CA PRO A 67 -18.29 9.71 -19.40
C PRO A 67 -19.11 9.97 -20.66
N ALA A 68 -19.92 11.03 -20.64
CA ALA A 68 -20.61 11.50 -21.84
C ALA A 68 -19.57 11.74 -22.93
N LYS A 69 -19.79 11.09 -24.08
CA LYS A 69 -18.92 11.15 -25.26
C LYS A 69 -18.73 12.57 -25.79
#